data_AF-A0A3M9MGZ4-F1
#
_entry.id   AF-A0A3M9MGZ4-F1
#
_cell.length_a   1.000
_cell.length_b   1.000
_cell.length_c   1.000
_cell.angle_alpha   90.00
_cell.angle_beta   90.00
_cell.angle_gamma   90.00
#
_symmetry.space_group_name_H-M   'P 1'
#
loop_
_entity.id
_entity.type
_entity.pdbx_description
1 polymer ?
#
loop_
_entity_poly.entity_id
_entity_poly.type
_entity_poly.pdbx_seq_one_letter_code
_entity_poly.pdbx_strand_id
1 'polypeptide(L)'
;MGFRGVVSFFIFGVNSQAMPFRKKSNEELKRILSRVEGLGDAYGDNGHALAEHMGEALLVLGALANQGFTEDHLDHIINYCRSRVEYALYLVEREEREDALQLARQTLRYYLNSSQLGTGSEVEL
;
A
#
# COMPACT_ATOMS: atom_id res chain seq x y z
N MET A 1 -50.36 -30.57 -21.46
CA MET A 1 -49.97 -29.22 -20.95
C MET A 1 -48.72 -29.43 -20.11
N GLY A 2 -47.52 -28.90 -20.37
CA GLY A 2 -46.97 -28.00 -21.39
C GLY A 2 -45.57 -27.53 -20.90
N PHE A 3 -44.58 -27.50 -21.80
CA PHE A 3 -43.29 -26.75 -21.81
C PHE A 3 -42.28 -26.93 -20.63
N ARG A 4 -41.04 -27.44 -20.82
CA ARG A 4 -39.81 -26.95 -21.51
C ARG A 4 -39.21 -25.63 -21.00
N GLY A 5 -37.95 -25.69 -20.56
CA GLY A 5 -36.97 -24.58 -20.34
C GLY A 5 -35.95 -25.01 -19.26
N VAL A 6 -34.77 -25.57 -19.55
CA VAL A 6 -33.50 -25.03 -20.09
C VAL A 6 -33.01 -23.72 -19.44
N VAL A 7 -31.71 -23.72 -19.10
CA VAL A 7 -30.77 -22.62 -18.77
C VAL A 7 -31.06 -21.85 -17.46
N SER A 8 -30.10 -21.48 -16.61
CA SER A 8 -28.69 -21.18 -16.81
C SER A 8 -27.90 -21.35 -15.51
N PHE A 9 -26.65 -21.77 -15.66
CA PHE A 9 -25.56 -21.45 -14.75
C PHE A 9 -25.55 -19.95 -14.47
N PHE A 10 -25.62 -19.57 -13.20
CA PHE A 10 -25.09 -18.29 -12.74
C PHE A 10 -24.14 -18.57 -11.59
N ILE A 11 -22.88 -18.85 -11.95
CA ILE A 11 -21.75 -18.46 -11.12
C ILE A 11 -21.76 -16.93 -11.17
N PHE A 12 -22.46 -16.29 -10.24
CA PHE A 12 -22.41 -14.85 -10.10
C PHE A 12 -21.04 -14.50 -9.53
N GLY A 13 -20.17 -14.06 -10.44
CA GLY A 13 -19.12 -13.07 -10.27
C GLY A 13 -18.44 -13.01 -8.91
N VAL A 14 -17.17 -13.39 -8.91
CA VAL A 14 -16.15 -12.84 -8.00
C VAL A 14 -16.37 -11.34 -7.91
N ASN A 15 -16.91 -10.91 -6.78
CA ASN A 15 -17.29 -9.52 -6.54
C ASN A 15 -16.02 -8.66 -6.55
N SER A 16 -15.90 -7.82 -7.58
CA SER A 16 -14.89 -6.75 -7.74
C SER A 16 -15.04 -5.65 -6.68
N GLN A 17 -15.02 -5.99 -5.40
CA GLN A 17 -15.05 -5.01 -4.28
C GLN A 17 -13.65 -4.52 -3.87
N ALA A 18 -12.58 -5.03 -4.49
CA ALA A 18 -11.21 -4.62 -4.23
C ALA A 18 -10.85 -3.21 -4.76
N MET A 19 -11.46 -2.78 -5.86
CA MET A 19 -11.17 -1.51 -6.54
C MET A 19 -11.44 -0.24 -5.71
N PRO A 20 -12.55 -0.10 -4.93
CA PRO A 20 -12.77 1.07 -4.10
C PRO A 20 -11.83 1.15 -2.89
N PHE A 21 -11.54 0.03 -2.24
CA PHE A 21 -10.69 0.01 -1.05
C PHE A 21 -9.23 0.31 -1.41
N ARG A 22 -8.67 -0.36 -2.41
CA ARG A 22 -7.29 -0.13 -2.86
C ARG A 22 -7.09 1.31 -3.34
N LYS A 23 -8.05 1.87 -4.08
CA LYS A 23 -7.98 3.28 -4.49
C LYS A 23 -7.94 4.21 -3.29
N LYS A 24 -8.78 3.97 -2.28
CA LYS A 24 -8.79 4.75 -1.04
C LYS A 24 -7.47 4.63 -0.28
N SER A 25 -6.95 3.42 -0.10
CA SER A 25 -5.65 3.18 0.56
C SER A 25 -4.49 3.84 -0.20
N ASN A 26 -4.53 3.82 -1.54
CA ASN A 26 -3.54 4.52 -2.37
C ASN A 26 -3.63 6.05 -2.22
N GLU A 27 -4.83 6.61 -2.15
CA GLU A 27 -5.02 8.04 -1.88
C GLU A 27 -4.52 8.43 -0.48
N GLU A 28 -4.73 7.56 0.52
CA GLU A 28 -4.24 7.75 1.87
C GLU A 28 -2.71 7.70 1.94
N LEU A 29 -2.09 6.70 1.31
CA LEU A 29 -0.62 6.60 1.21
C LEU A 29 0.00 7.76 0.43
N LYS A 30 -0.70 8.32 -0.56
CA LYS A 30 -0.26 9.57 -1.25
C LYS A 30 -0.27 10.77 -0.31
N ARG A 31 -1.30 10.91 0.55
CA ARG A 31 -1.37 11.98 1.56
C ARG A 31 -0.26 11.83 2.60
N ILE A 32 -0.02 10.60 3.06
CA ILE A 32 1.08 10.29 3.98
C ILE A 32 2.43 10.65 3.34
N LEU A 33 2.67 10.22 2.09
CA LEU A 33 3.90 10.57 1.37
C LEU A 33 4.07 12.08 1.26
N SER A 34 3.02 12.83 0.92
CA SER A 34 3.10 14.29 0.83
C SER A 34 3.44 14.93 2.18
N ARG A 35 2.91 14.42 3.31
CA ARG A 35 3.28 14.88 4.65
C ARG A 35 4.75 14.58 4.97
N VAL A 36 5.22 13.38 4.66
CA VAL A 36 6.64 12.97 4.85
C VAL A 36 7.59 13.79 3.97
N GLU A 37 7.20 14.14 2.75
CA GLU A 37 7.97 15.04 1.89
C GLU A 37 7.96 16.49 2.44
N GLY A 38 6.86 16.91 3.04
CA GLY A 38 6.70 18.21 3.70
C GLY A 38 7.49 18.39 5.00
N LEU A 39 8.01 17.32 5.60
CA LEU A 39 8.88 17.41 6.80
C LEU A 39 10.22 18.12 6.52
N GLY A 40 10.57 18.43 5.27
CA GLY A 40 11.81 19.14 4.94
C GLY A 40 13.04 18.26 5.08
N ASP A 41 14.18 18.85 5.47
CA ASP A 41 15.45 18.13 5.66
C ASP A 41 15.58 17.55 7.08
N ALA A 42 16.36 16.47 7.22
CA ALA A 42 16.47 15.67 8.44
C ALA A 42 17.10 16.37 9.67
N TYR A 43 17.52 17.63 9.50
CA TYR A 43 18.08 18.48 10.55
C TYR A 43 17.02 19.16 11.43
N GLY A 44 15.73 19.09 11.06
CA GLY A 44 14.62 19.50 11.91
C GLY A 44 14.27 18.44 12.97
N ASP A 45 13.66 18.87 14.08
CA ASP A 45 13.13 17.97 15.12
C ASP A 45 11.82 17.30 14.64
N ASN A 46 11.94 16.51 13.58
CA ASN A 46 10.82 15.94 12.84
C ASN A 46 10.64 14.45 13.13
N GLY A 47 11.44 13.88 14.04
CA GLY A 47 11.42 12.45 14.34
C GLY A 47 10.05 11.98 14.81
N HIS A 48 9.41 12.74 15.71
CA HIS A 48 8.07 12.42 16.20
C HIS A 48 7.02 12.42 15.08
N ALA A 49 7.01 13.46 14.23
CA ALA A 49 6.09 13.56 13.12
C ALA A 49 6.32 12.47 12.06
N LEU A 50 7.59 12.13 11.79
CA LEU A 50 7.93 11.01 10.91
C LEU A 50 7.42 9.69 11.48
N ALA A 51 7.62 9.42 12.77
CA ALA A 51 7.11 8.22 13.41
C ALA A 51 5.58 8.12 13.35
N GLU A 52 4.87 9.23 13.58
CA GLU A 52 3.41 9.29 13.47
C GLU A 52 2.95 8.91 12.04
N HIS A 53 3.53 9.54 11.02
CA HIS A 53 3.18 9.28 9.62
C HIS A 53 3.53 7.85 9.17
N MET A 54 4.65 7.30 9.64
CA MET A 54 5.04 5.93 9.34
C MET A 54 4.15 4.92 10.07
N GLY A 55 3.69 5.23 11.29
CA GLY A 55 2.70 4.44 12.00
C GLY A 55 1.37 4.36 11.24
N GLU A 56 0.88 5.50 10.72
CA GLU A 56 -0.30 5.53 9.86
C GLU A 56 -0.10 4.68 8.58
N ALA A 57 1.06 4.80 7.93
CA ALA A 57 1.37 3.99 6.74
C ALA A 57 1.33 2.49 7.03
N LEU A 58 1.84 2.07 8.19
CA LEU A 58 1.85 0.67 8.60
C LEU A 58 0.42 0.14 8.78
N LEU A 59 -0.49 0.95 9.33
CA LEU A 59 -1.91 0.59 9.47
C LEU A 59 -2.57 0.40 8.10
N VAL A 60 -2.33 1.31 7.15
CA VAL A 60 -2.90 1.22 5.80
C VAL A 60 -2.36 -0.01 5.05
N LEU A 61 -1.05 -0.25 5.10
CA LEU A 61 -0.42 -1.43 4.49
C LEU A 61 -0.87 -2.74 5.16
N GLY A 62 -1.06 -2.75 6.48
CA GLY A 62 -1.61 -3.90 7.21
C GLY A 62 -3.05 -4.21 6.79
N ALA A 63 -3.87 -3.18 6.62
CA ALA A 63 -5.24 -3.34 6.14
C ALA A 63 -5.29 -3.87 4.69
N LEU A 64 -4.35 -3.45 3.83
CA LEU A 64 -4.17 -3.98 2.49
C LEU A 64 -3.76 -5.46 2.49
N ALA A 65 -2.81 -5.85 3.35
CA ALA A 65 -2.37 -7.25 3.49
C ALA A 65 -3.50 -8.17 3.99
N ASN A 66 -4.32 -7.70 4.92
CA ASN A 66 -5.39 -8.48 5.54
C ASN A 66 -6.61 -8.70 4.63
N GLN A 67 -6.75 -7.95 3.52
CA GLN A 67 -7.84 -8.17 2.58
C GLN A 67 -7.62 -9.34 1.62
N GLY A 68 -6.46 -10.01 1.69
CA GLY A 68 -6.21 -11.28 1.00
C GLY A 68 -6.32 -11.15 -0.52
N PHE A 69 -5.25 -10.70 -1.16
CA PHE A 69 -5.11 -10.87 -2.60
C PHE A 69 -4.40 -12.20 -2.87
N THR A 70 -4.85 -12.91 -3.89
CA THR A 70 -4.42 -14.26 -4.25
C THR A 70 -2.99 -14.24 -4.80
N GLU A 71 -2.00 -14.85 -4.14
CA GLU A 71 -0.60 -15.10 -4.63
C GLU A 71 -0.03 -14.03 -5.59
N ASP A 72 -0.39 -12.78 -5.37
CA ASP A 72 -0.17 -11.72 -6.35
C ASP A 72 1.14 -11.02 -6.00
N HIS A 73 1.88 -10.61 -7.02
CA HIS A 73 3.12 -9.85 -6.88
C HIS A 73 3.00 -8.66 -5.89
N LEU A 74 1.79 -8.11 -5.74
CA LEU A 74 1.45 -7.03 -4.81
C LEU A 74 1.55 -7.40 -3.33
N ASP A 75 1.26 -8.64 -2.93
CA ASP A 75 1.36 -9.05 -1.52
C ASP A 75 2.81 -9.05 -1.05
N HIS A 76 3.72 -9.52 -1.91
CA HIS A 76 5.15 -9.44 -1.66
C HIS A 76 5.61 -7.98 -1.55
N ILE A 77 5.09 -7.09 -2.40
CA ILE A 77 5.39 -5.66 -2.34
C ILE A 77 4.84 -5.04 -1.03
N ILE A 78 3.61 -5.36 -0.62
CA ILE A 78 3.01 -4.85 0.62
C ILE A 78 3.85 -5.29 1.82
N ASN A 79 4.20 -6.57 1.91
CA ASN A 79 5.00 -7.11 3.01
C ASN A 79 6.40 -6.49 3.06
N TYR A 80 7.05 -6.36 1.90
CA TYR A 80 8.33 -5.65 1.81
C TYR A 80 8.23 -4.20 2.30
N CYS A 81 7.18 -3.48 1.90
CA CYS A 81 6.98 -2.10 2.33
C CYS A 81 6.71 -2.01 3.83
N ARG A 82 5.95 -2.94 4.42
CA ARG A 82 5.70 -3.01 5.87
C ARG A 82 7.01 -3.16 6.64
N SER A 83 7.86 -4.11 6.25
CA SER A 83 9.16 -4.30 6.91
C SER A 83 10.07 -3.07 6.79
N ARG A 84 10.02 -2.36 5.66
CA ARG A 84 10.78 -1.09 5.52
C ARG A 84 10.20 0.05 6.34
N VAL A 85 8.88 0.11 6.52
CA VAL A 85 8.22 1.07 7.42
C VAL A 85 8.61 0.80 8.87
N GLU A 86 8.58 -0.47 9.30
CA GLU A 86 9.04 -0.88 10.64
C GLU A 86 10.51 -0.53 10.86
N TYR A 87 11.35 -0.74 9.84
CA TYR A 87 12.76 -0.35 9.92
C TYR A 87 12.94 1.18 9.96
N ALA A 88 12.14 1.95 9.23
CA ALA A 88 12.16 3.41 9.32
C ALA A 88 11.80 3.90 10.72
N LEU A 89 10.79 3.29 11.37
CA LEU A 89 10.44 3.59 12.76
C LEU A 89 11.59 3.29 13.73
N TYR A 90 12.25 2.14 13.55
CA TYR A 90 13.44 1.79 14.33
C TYR A 90 14.59 2.81 14.15
N LEU A 91 14.82 3.31 12.94
CA LEU A 91 15.82 4.36 12.69
C LEU A 91 15.46 5.68 13.38
N VAL A 92 14.17 6.03 13.43
CA VAL A 92 13.70 7.22 14.18
C VAL A 92 14.01 7.08 15.68
N GLU A 93 13.76 5.90 16.27
CA GLU A 93 14.06 5.63 17.69
C GLU A 93 15.56 5.75 18.01
N ARG A 94 16.42 5.48 17.03
CA ARG A 94 17.88 5.61 17.13
C ARG A 94 18.40 7.01 16.79
N GLU A 95 17.49 7.95 16.55
CA GLU A 95 17.81 9.31 16.11
C GLU A 95 18.57 9.36 14.75
N GLU A 96 18.53 8.27 13.97
CA GLU A 96 19.07 8.18 12.59
C GLU A 96 18.06 8.79 11.59
N ARG A 97 17.74 10.08 11.80
CA ARG A 97 16.60 10.79 11.16
C ARG A 97 16.72 10.89 9.64
N GLU A 98 17.93 11.08 9.13
CA GLU A 98 18.17 11.23 7.68
C GLU A 98 17.88 9.93 6.94
N ASP A 99 18.47 8.84 7.41
CA ASP A 99 18.23 7.50 6.87
C ASP A 99 16.77 7.09 7.02
N ALA A 100 16.14 7.39 8.16
CA ALA A 100 14.72 7.13 8.39
C ALA A 100 13.83 7.86 7.37
N LEU A 101 14.08 9.16 7.16
CA LEU A 101 13.29 10.00 6.26
C LEU A 101 13.46 9.59 4.80
N GLN A 102 14.70 9.30 4.39
CA GLN A 102 14.99 8.81 3.05
C GLN A 102 14.33 7.45 2.81
N LEU A 103 14.45 6.53 3.77
CA LEU A 103 13.84 5.20 3.72
C LEU A 103 12.32 5.29 3.62
N ALA A 104 11.68 6.14 4.43
CA ALA A 104 10.24 6.38 4.39
C ALA A 104 9.76 6.84 3.00
N ARG A 105 10.40 7.87 2.44
CA ARG A 105 10.08 8.41 1.11
C ARG A 105 10.22 7.35 0.02
N GLN A 106 11.33 6.62 0.01
CA GLN A 106 11.58 5.57 -0.97
C GLN A 106 10.54 4.45 -0.89
N THR A 107 10.20 4.04 0.32
CA THR A 107 9.25 2.94 0.58
C THR A 107 7.85 3.28 0.08
N LEU A 108 7.34 4.46 0.45
CA LEU A 108 6.00 4.89 0.04
C LEU A 108 5.91 5.13 -1.47
N ARG A 109 6.94 5.74 -2.08
CA ARG A 109 7.01 5.90 -3.55
C ARG A 109 7.07 4.57 -4.27
N TYR A 110 7.86 3.61 -3.77
CA TYR A 110 7.97 2.28 -4.34
C TYR A 110 6.61 1.58 -4.36
N TYR A 111 5.90 1.54 -3.23
CA TYR A 111 4.55 0.96 -3.18
C TYR A 111 3.61 1.65 -4.17
N LEU A 112 3.54 2.98 -4.15
CA LEU A 112 2.61 3.74 -4.98
C LEU A 112 2.87 3.55 -6.47
N ASN A 113 4.14 3.43 -6.89
CA ASN A 113 4.51 3.14 -8.27
C ASN A 113 4.15 1.71 -8.66
N SER A 114 4.52 0.72 -7.85
CA SER A 114 4.21 -0.69 -8.13
C SER A 114 2.70 -0.96 -8.12
N SER A 115 1.94 -0.24 -7.28
CA SER A 115 0.49 -0.33 -7.22
C SER A 115 -0.21 0.27 -8.46
N GLN A 116 0.46 1.12 -9.25
CA GLN A 116 -0.06 1.66 -10.51
C GLN A 116 0.31 0.77 -11.70
N LEU A 117 1.48 0.11 -11.64
CA LEU A 117 1.92 -0.84 -12.67
C LEU A 117 1.04 -2.10 -12.71
N GLY A 118 0.52 -2.56 -11.57
CA GLY A 118 -0.45 -3.66 -11.50
C GLY A 118 -1.83 -3.38 -12.12
N THR A 119 -2.06 -2.20 -12.69
CA THR A 119 -3.29 -1.84 -13.43
C THR A 119 -3.11 -1.76 -14.95
N GLY A 120 -1.88 -1.92 -15.44
CA GLY A 120 -1.59 -1.82 -16.86
C GLY A 120 -0.26 -2.47 -17.18
N SER A 121 -0.31 -3.77 -17.41
CA SER A 121 0.43 -4.50 -18.45
C SER A 121 0.31 -6.00 -18.13
N GLU A 122 -0.63 -6.68 -18.79
CA GLU A 122 -0.27 -7.94 -19.42
C GLU A 122 0.94 -7.60 -20.31
N VAL A 123 2.14 -7.84 -19.82
CA VAL A 123 3.27 -8.05 -20.72
C VAL A 123 3.11 -9.49 -21.15
N GLU A 124 2.42 -9.69 -22.28
CA GLU A 124 2.54 -10.91 -23.06
C GLU A 124 4.05 -11.16 -23.32
N LEU A 125 4.56 -12.28 -22.80
CA LEU A 125 5.77 -12.94 -23.26
C LEU A 125 5.45 -14.40 -23.56
#